data_AF-A0A1R1PP34-F1
#
_entry.id   AF-A0A1R1PP34-F1
#
_cell.length_a   1.000
_cell.length_b   1.000
_cell.length_c   1.000
_cell.angle_alpha   90.00
_cell.angle_beta   90.00
_cell.angle_gamma   90.00
#
_symmetry.space_group_name_H-M   'P 1'
#
loop_
_entity.id
_entity.type
_entity.pdbx_description
1 polymer ?
#
loop_
_entity_poly.entity_id
_entity_poly.type
_entity_poly.pdbx_seq_one_letter_code
_entity_poly.pdbx_strand_id
1 'polypeptide(L)'
;MFGRIYCGMHSLIDVYGGATLGTIISLPFSIYHDYLDTFFYLGGIEGPALASFCVFLILYYHPFFPGKCPCYEDTFSALSAGLGVVYGSFMLNIHHPIYSSEFPDVPFYLYRTVLGVFIVAGWKAISKPVIRKVFALGFDRLLKKFRLYKKKKYSALGNQKSASTLSSNSSKGLHVFSFDLDVGSGPDKIYSDNNMARIPIYILIGYISVYVMPWLFFYLGV
;
A
#
# COMPACT_ATOMS: atom_id res chain seq x y z
N MET A 1 4.58 -0.20 -20.69
CA MET A 1 5.79 0.35 -21.36
C MET A 1 5.44 1.41 -22.41
N PHE A 2 4.54 1.15 -23.37
CA PHE A 2 4.19 2.11 -24.43
C PHE A 2 3.67 3.48 -23.95
N GLY A 3 2.89 3.55 -22.87
CA GLY A 3 2.35 4.82 -22.38
C GLY A 3 3.39 5.84 -21.89
N ARG A 4 4.58 5.42 -21.43
CA ARG A 4 5.63 6.35 -20.93
C ARG A 4 6.46 6.95 -22.05
N ILE A 5 6.72 6.15 -23.09
CA ILE A 5 7.39 6.61 -24.32
C ILE A 5 6.45 7.53 -25.11
N TYR A 6 5.16 7.19 -25.18
CA TYR A 6 4.15 7.98 -25.89
C TYR A 6 3.94 9.38 -25.28
N CYS A 7 4.01 9.51 -23.95
CA CYS A 7 3.94 10.82 -23.28
C CYS A 7 5.26 11.62 -23.31
N GLY A 8 6.32 11.11 -23.96
CA GLY A 8 7.63 11.79 -24.08
C GLY A 8 8.37 12.02 -22.75
N MET A 9 7.92 11.39 -21.65
CA MET A 9 8.45 11.66 -20.31
C MET A 9 9.65 10.78 -19.94
N HIS A 10 9.99 9.76 -20.73
CA HIS A 10 11.14 8.86 -20.51
C HIS A 10 11.79 8.50 -21.85
N SER A 11 13.13 8.40 -21.88
CA SER A 11 13.88 7.96 -23.06
C SER A 11 13.82 6.43 -23.23
N LEU A 12 14.05 5.93 -24.45
CA LEU A 12 14.14 4.48 -24.72
C LEU A 12 15.23 3.82 -23.87
N ILE A 13 16.33 4.54 -23.61
CA ILE A 13 17.43 4.07 -22.76
C ILE A 13 16.97 3.85 -21.31
N ASP A 14 16.08 4.70 -20.77
CA ASP A 14 15.57 4.59 -19.41
C ASP A 14 14.66 3.37 -19.25
N VAL A 15 13.85 3.09 -20.28
CA VAL A 15 12.97 1.92 -20.30
C VAL A 15 13.78 0.63 -20.38
N TYR A 16 14.78 0.57 -21.25
CA TYR A 16 15.66 -0.59 -21.38
C TYR A 16 16.50 -0.83 -20.13
N GLY A 17 17.08 0.24 -19.56
CA GLY A 17 17.82 0.18 -18.30
C GLY A 17 16.95 -0.30 -17.15
N GLY A 18 15.74 0.25 -17.02
CA GLY A 18 14.77 -0.16 -16.01
C GLY A 18 14.33 -1.62 -16.15
N ALA A 19 14.08 -2.08 -17.38
CA ALA A 19 13.74 -3.48 -17.64
C ALA A 19 14.89 -4.44 -17.30
N THR A 20 16.12 -4.06 -17.65
CA THR A 20 17.33 -4.86 -17.37
C THR A 20 17.57 -4.95 -15.87
N LEU A 21 17.54 -3.82 -15.15
CA LEU A 21 17.69 -3.79 -13.70
C LEU A 21 16.56 -4.54 -12.99
N GLY A 22 15.31 -4.36 -13.42
CA GLY A 22 14.17 -5.09 -12.89
C GLY A 22 14.32 -6.61 -13.07
N THR A 23 14.83 -7.04 -14.22
CA THR A 23 15.11 -8.47 -14.47
C THR A 23 16.22 -8.98 -13.56
N ILE A 24 17.33 -8.26 -13.45
CA ILE A 24 18.45 -8.62 -12.56
C ILE A 24 17.99 -8.74 -11.11
N ILE A 25 17.17 -7.80 -10.65
CA ILE A 25 16.61 -7.83 -9.29
C ILE A 25 15.63 -8.99 -9.13
N SER A 26 14.81 -9.32 -10.13
CA SER A 26 13.78 -10.36 -10.05
C SER A 26 14.33 -11.79 -10.21
N LEU A 27 15.46 -11.96 -10.88
CA LEU A 27 16.10 -13.27 -11.09
C LEU A 27 16.33 -14.07 -9.79
N PRO A 28 16.96 -13.52 -8.72
CA PRO A 28 17.11 -14.26 -7.48
C PRO A 28 15.76 -14.63 -6.85
N PHE A 29 14.75 -13.77 -6.91
CA PHE A 29 13.41 -14.10 -6.42
C PHE A 29 12.78 -15.26 -7.19
N SER A 30 13.01 -15.34 -8.51
CA SER A 30 12.53 -16.46 -9.33
C SER A 30 13.24 -17.77 -9.01
N ILE A 31 14.54 -17.74 -8.71
CA ILE A 31 15.32 -18.94 -8.38
C ILE A 31 14.92 -19.48 -7.00
N TYR A 32 14.72 -18.59 -6.02
CA TYR A 32 14.39 -18.96 -4.64
C TYR A 32 12.89 -18.91 -4.32
N HIS A 33 12.02 -18.90 -5.34
CA HIS A 33 10.59 -18.67 -5.14
C HIS A 33 9.96 -19.71 -4.19
N ASP A 34 10.29 -21.00 -4.32
CA ASP A 34 9.74 -22.05 -3.45
C ASP A 34 10.05 -21.80 -1.97
N TYR A 35 11.28 -21.39 -1.65
CA TYR A 35 11.70 -21.08 -0.28
C TYR A 35 11.00 -19.83 0.24
N LEU A 36 10.89 -18.80 -0.60
CA LEU A 36 10.24 -17.55 -0.25
C LEU A 36 8.74 -17.73 -0.03
N ASP A 37 8.06 -18.44 -0.93
CA ASP A 37 6.63 -18.72 -0.84
C ASP A 37 6.33 -19.58 0.39
N THR A 38 7.19 -20.57 0.68
CA THR A 38 7.08 -21.36 1.90
C THR A 38 7.21 -20.47 3.15
N PHE A 39 8.19 -19.57 3.17
CA PHE A 39 8.42 -18.68 4.31
C PHE A 39 7.29 -17.64 4.49
N PHE A 40 6.82 -17.02 3.41
CA PHE A 40 5.84 -15.94 3.46
C PHE A 40 4.39 -16.43 3.58
N TYR A 41 4.05 -17.58 3.01
CA TYR A 41 2.66 -18.01 2.87
C TYR A 41 2.35 -19.35 3.55
N LEU A 42 3.24 -20.35 3.48
CA LEU A 42 3.00 -21.69 4.06
C LEU A 42 3.52 -21.84 5.50
N GLY A 43 4.37 -20.92 5.95
CA GLY A 43 4.99 -20.94 7.26
C GLY A 43 4.07 -20.44 8.37
N GLY A 44 4.66 -19.87 9.41
CA GLY A 44 3.93 -19.18 10.47
C GLY A 44 3.63 -17.71 10.15
N ILE A 45 3.06 -16.99 11.12
CA ILE A 45 2.79 -15.55 11.01
C ILE A 45 4.08 -14.70 10.88
N GLU A 46 5.24 -15.31 11.13
CA GLU A 46 6.56 -14.66 11.02
C GLU A 46 6.82 -14.06 9.63
N GLY A 47 6.42 -14.75 8.55
CA GLY A 47 6.57 -14.25 7.17
C GLY A 47 5.75 -12.98 6.92
N PRO A 48 4.42 -13.00 7.11
CA PRO A 48 3.57 -11.82 7.01
C PRO A 48 3.96 -10.69 7.98
N ALA A 49 4.43 -11.03 9.20
CA ALA A 49 4.91 -10.06 10.17
C ALA A 49 6.19 -9.35 9.69
N LEU A 50 7.15 -10.09 9.15
CA LEU A 50 8.36 -9.52 8.55
C LEU A 50 8.01 -8.62 7.34
N ALA A 51 7.10 -9.06 6.47
CA ALA A 51 6.63 -8.26 5.35
C ALA A 51 5.99 -6.93 5.84
N SER A 52 5.20 -6.99 6.92
CA SER A 52 4.61 -5.81 7.55
C SER A 52 5.68 -4.84 8.07
N PHE A 53 6.71 -5.39 8.71
CA PHE A 53 7.84 -4.60 9.22
C PHE A 53 8.65 -3.95 8.09
N CYS A 54 8.95 -4.68 7.01
CA CYS A 54 9.62 -4.14 5.84
C CYS A 54 8.81 -3.02 5.18
N VAL A 55 7.50 -3.20 4.98
CA VAL A 55 6.61 -2.17 4.43
C VAL A 55 6.59 -0.95 5.34
N PHE A 56 6.51 -1.15 6.66
CA PHE A 56 6.57 -0.05 7.63
C PHE A 56 7.89 0.74 7.50
N LEU A 57 9.04 0.06 7.42
CA LEU A 57 10.33 0.72 7.24
C LEU A 57 10.43 1.48 5.91
N ILE A 58 9.95 0.90 4.81
CA ILE A 58 9.95 1.56 3.49
C ILE A 58 9.10 2.82 3.53
N LEU A 59 7.90 2.75 4.12
CA LEU A 59 7.02 3.90 4.27
C LEU A 59 7.58 4.95 5.23
N TYR A 60 8.29 4.51 6.27
CA TYR A 60 8.93 5.39 7.24
C TYR A 60 10.08 6.21 6.63
N TYR A 61 10.95 5.57 5.85
CA TYR A 61 12.07 6.24 5.16
C TYR A 61 11.68 6.82 3.80
N HIS A 62 10.40 6.77 3.43
CA HIS A 62 9.95 7.28 2.14
C HIS A 62 10.26 8.78 2.04
N PRO A 63 10.97 9.23 0.98
CA PRO A 63 11.36 10.62 0.85
C PRO A 63 10.14 11.54 0.82
N PHE A 64 10.27 12.69 1.48
CA PHE A 64 9.25 13.73 1.51
C PHE A 64 9.34 14.60 0.26
N PHE A 65 8.21 14.80 -0.40
CA PHE A 65 8.09 15.72 -1.53
C PHE A 65 7.35 16.99 -1.07
N PRO A 66 7.87 18.20 -1.38
CA PRO A 66 7.28 19.47 -0.96
C PRO A 66 5.96 19.85 -1.66
N GLY A 67 5.23 18.88 -2.21
CA GLY A 67 3.94 19.08 -2.88
C GLY A 67 3.16 17.78 -3.06
N LYS A 68 1.86 17.89 -3.39
CA LYS A 68 1.00 16.74 -3.69
C LYS A 68 1.42 16.10 -5.01
N CYS A 69 2.24 15.05 -4.94
CA CYS A 69 2.59 14.24 -6.11
C CYS A 69 1.78 12.93 -6.12
N PRO A 70 1.17 12.54 -7.26
CA PRO A 70 0.42 11.29 -7.35
C PRO A 70 1.31 10.07 -7.07
N CYS A 71 2.60 10.15 -7.41
CA CYS A 71 3.56 9.09 -7.18
C CYS A 71 3.69 8.69 -5.70
N TYR A 72 3.62 9.66 -4.79
CA TYR A 72 3.67 9.38 -3.35
C TYR A 72 2.44 8.59 -2.90
N GLU A 73 1.26 9.01 -3.34
CA GLU A 73 0.01 8.33 -3.04
C GLU A 73 -0.05 6.92 -3.63
N ASP A 74 0.53 6.73 -4.82
CA ASP A 74 0.62 5.44 -5.51
C ASP A 74 1.55 4.46 -4.77
N THR A 75 2.69 4.92 -4.25
CA THR A 75 3.61 4.07 -3.46
C THR A 75 2.92 3.52 -2.20
N PHE A 76 2.21 4.37 -1.45
CA PHE A 76 1.46 3.93 -0.28
C PHE A 76 0.40 2.90 -0.65
N SER A 77 -0.32 3.14 -1.74
CA SER A 77 -1.38 2.25 -2.23
C SER A 77 -0.84 0.90 -2.70
N ALA A 78 0.30 0.89 -3.40
CA ALA A 78 0.93 -0.33 -3.91
C ALA A 78 1.51 -1.21 -2.78
N LEU A 79 2.26 -0.61 -1.85
CA LEU A 79 2.86 -1.35 -0.73
C LEU A 79 1.79 -1.94 0.20
N SER A 80 0.74 -1.18 0.48
CA SER A 80 -0.38 -1.65 1.30
C SER A 80 -1.19 -2.75 0.61
N ALA A 81 -1.46 -2.63 -0.69
CA ALA A 81 -2.11 -3.70 -1.45
C ALA A 81 -1.26 -4.99 -1.47
N GLY A 82 0.06 -4.87 -1.68
CA GLY A 82 0.99 -6.00 -1.61
C GLY A 82 0.97 -6.67 -0.24
N LEU A 83 0.97 -5.90 0.85
CA LEU A 83 0.85 -6.46 2.20
C LEU A 83 -0.47 -7.22 2.39
N GLY A 84 -1.57 -6.69 1.85
CA GLY A 84 -2.87 -7.36 1.83
C GLY A 84 -2.85 -8.70 1.11
N VAL A 85 -2.16 -8.78 -0.03
CA VAL A 85 -1.95 -10.03 -0.78
C VAL A 85 -1.17 -11.05 0.05
N VAL A 86 -0.15 -10.63 0.80
CA VAL A 86 0.63 -11.53 1.65
C VAL A 86 -0.24 -12.15 2.76
N TYR A 87 -0.97 -11.33 3.51
CA TYR A 87 -1.88 -11.84 4.54
C TYR A 87 -3.04 -12.66 3.96
N GLY A 88 -3.55 -12.28 2.78
CA GLY A 88 -4.60 -13.02 2.09
C GLY A 88 -4.11 -14.42 1.68
N SER A 89 -2.89 -14.51 1.15
CA SER A 89 -2.26 -15.77 0.73
C SER A 89 -1.99 -16.67 1.94
N PHE A 90 -1.47 -16.11 3.03
CA PHE A 90 -1.28 -16.83 4.30
C PHE A 90 -2.60 -17.38 4.85
N MET A 91 -3.66 -16.56 4.90
CA MET A 91 -4.98 -17.02 5.37
C MET A 91 -5.60 -18.07 4.44
N LEU A 92 -5.39 -17.93 3.13
CA LEU A 92 -5.86 -18.91 2.15
C LEU A 92 -5.13 -20.25 2.33
N ASN A 93 -3.83 -20.23 2.66
CA ASN A 93 -3.08 -21.45 2.95
C ASN A 93 -3.69 -22.22 4.12
N ILE A 94 -4.04 -21.52 5.21
CA ILE A 94 -4.69 -22.09 6.39
C ILE A 94 -6.11 -22.58 6.06
N HIS A 95 -6.86 -21.80 5.27
CA HIS A 95 -8.27 -22.04 4.97
C HIS A 95 -8.52 -22.12 3.46
N HIS A 96 -7.97 -23.15 2.82
CA HIS A 96 -8.14 -23.35 1.39
C HIS A 96 -9.47 -24.06 1.08
N PRO A 97 -10.28 -23.56 0.13
CA PRO A 97 -11.37 -24.33 -0.43
C PRO A 97 -10.80 -25.50 -1.24
N ILE A 98 -11.40 -26.68 -1.10
CA ILE A 98 -11.00 -27.89 -1.84
C ILE A 98 -11.62 -27.83 -3.22
N TYR A 99 -10.80 -27.62 -4.26
CA TYR A 99 -11.24 -27.66 -5.66
C TYR A 99 -11.15 -29.08 -6.22
N SER A 100 -12.08 -29.44 -7.11
CA SER A 100 -11.88 -30.57 -8.02
C SER A 100 -10.76 -30.22 -9.00
N SER A 101 -9.76 -31.08 -9.11
CA SER A 101 -8.55 -30.92 -9.94
C SER A 101 -8.80 -31.09 -11.44
N GLU A 102 -9.98 -30.73 -11.92
CA GLU A 102 -10.27 -30.68 -13.35
C GLU A 102 -9.76 -29.35 -13.89
N PHE A 103 -8.91 -29.41 -14.91
CA PHE A 103 -8.41 -28.21 -15.59
C PHE A 103 -9.59 -27.54 -16.30
N PRO A 104 -10.05 -26.36 -15.85
CA PRO A 104 -11.20 -25.74 -16.46
C PRO A 104 -10.86 -25.19 -17.84
N ASP A 105 -11.86 -25.13 -18.72
CA ASP A 105 -11.71 -24.61 -20.08
C ASP A 105 -11.26 -23.13 -20.10
N VAL A 106 -10.55 -22.70 -21.14
CA VAL A 106 -10.14 -21.30 -21.36
C VAL A 106 -11.25 -20.25 -21.11
N PRO A 107 -12.51 -20.42 -21.58
CA PRO A 107 -13.63 -19.50 -21.27
C PRO A 107 -13.90 -19.31 -19.77
N PHE A 108 -13.62 -20.32 -18.94
CA PHE A 108 -13.81 -20.25 -17.49
C PHE A 108 -12.82 -19.26 -16.85
N TYR A 109 -11.55 -19.30 -17.27
CA TYR A 109 -10.55 -18.34 -16.81
C TYR A 109 -10.88 -16.90 -17.21
N LEU A 110 -11.41 -16.70 -18.41
CA LEU A 110 -11.89 -15.40 -18.89
C LEU A 110 -13.03 -14.88 -18.02
N TYR A 111 -14.05 -15.71 -17.78
CA TYR A 111 -15.18 -15.36 -16.93
C TYR A 111 -14.75 -15.00 -15.50
N ARG A 112 -13.89 -15.83 -14.88
CA ARG A 112 -13.32 -15.58 -13.55
C ARG A 112 -12.53 -14.28 -13.49
N THR A 113 -11.72 -13.98 -14.50
CA THR A 113 -10.94 -12.74 -14.59
C THR A 113 -11.87 -11.53 -14.67
N VAL A 114 -12.89 -11.58 -15.53
CA VAL A 114 -13.87 -10.49 -15.71
C VAL A 114 -14.65 -10.25 -14.41
N LEU A 115 -15.15 -11.30 -13.77
CA LEU A 115 -15.82 -11.20 -12.46
C LEU A 115 -14.92 -10.57 -11.41
N GLY A 116 -13.67 -11.03 -11.31
CA GLY A 116 -12.69 -10.47 -10.37
C GLY A 116 -12.49 -8.96 -10.58
N VAL A 117 -12.37 -8.51 -11.83
CA VAL A 117 -12.26 -7.08 -12.17
C VAL A 117 -13.47 -6.28 -11.70
N PHE A 118 -14.69 -6.78 -11.93
CA PHE A 118 -15.91 -6.10 -11.49
C PHE A 118 -16.02 -6.02 -9.96
N ILE A 119 -15.64 -7.09 -9.25
CA ILE A 119 -15.69 -7.11 -7.79
C ILE A 119 -14.67 -6.14 -7.20
N VAL A 120 -13.44 -6.10 -7.72
CA VAL A 120 -12.41 -5.15 -7.28
C VAL A 120 -12.86 -3.71 -7.58
N ALA A 121 -13.47 -3.46 -8.73
CA ALA A 121 -14.00 -2.15 -9.08
C ALA A 121 -15.14 -1.72 -8.13
N GLY A 122 -16.08 -2.63 -7.84
CA GLY A 122 -17.17 -2.42 -6.89
C GLY A 122 -16.65 -2.12 -5.48
N TRP A 123 -15.67 -2.90 -5.01
CA TRP A 123 -15.03 -2.67 -3.73
C TRP A 123 -14.33 -1.30 -3.66
N LYS A 124 -13.63 -0.90 -4.72
CA LYS A 124 -13.00 0.43 -4.81
C LYS A 124 -14.02 1.58 -4.73
N ALA A 125 -15.23 1.38 -5.24
CA ALA A 125 -16.30 2.35 -5.12
C ALA A 125 -16.86 2.46 -3.69
N ILE A 126 -17.03 1.31 -3.01
CA ILE A 126 -17.63 1.22 -1.66
C ILE A 126 -16.63 1.62 -0.56
N SER A 127 -15.35 1.35 -0.73
CA SER A 127 -14.34 1.57 0.31
C SER A 127 -14.16 3.06 0.65
N LYS A 128 -14.23 3.95 -0.35
CA LYS A 128 -14.08 5.41 -0.15
C LYS A 128 -15.06 6.02 0.87
N PRO A 129 -16.38 5.76 0.81
CA PRO A 129 -17.32 6.26 1.82
C PRO A 129 -17.22 5.52 3.16
N VAL A 130 -16.99 4.21 3.15
CA VAL A 130 -16.95 3.39 4.38
C VAL A 130 -15.76 3.79 5.26
N ILE A 131 -14.55 3.87 4.68
CA ILE A 131 -13.37 4.22 5.47
C ILE A 131 -13.45 5.65 6.01
N ARG A 132 -14.02 6.60 5.28
CA ARG A 132 -14.19 7.97 5.82
C ARG A 132 -15.09 7.99 7.06
N LYS A 133 -16.15 7.18 7.07
CA LYS A 133 -17.02 7.02 8.25
C LYS A 133 -16.30 6.29 9.39
N VAL A 134 -15.59 5.20 9.10
CA VAL A 134 -14.86 4.41 10.10
C VAL A 134 -13.70 5.21 10.70
N PHE A 135 -12.95 5.95 9.88
CA PHE A 135 -11.85 6.81 10.34
C PHE A 135 -12.37 7.95 11.21
N ALA A 136 -13.43 8.66 10.77
CA ALA A 136 -14.05 9.73 11.56
C ALA A 136 -14.62 9.24 12.91
N LEU A 137 -15.12 8.00 12.98
CA LEU A 137 -15.73 7.48 14.21
C LEU A 137 -14.74 6.74 15.12
N GLY A 138 -13.80 5.97 14.55
CA GLY A 138 -12.92 5.06 15.29
C GLY A 138 -11.56 5.67 15.60
N PHE A 139 -10.94 6.35 14.64
CA PHE A 139 -9.58 6.88 14.81
C PHE A 139 -9.57 8.06 15.79
N ASP A 140 -10.57 8.96 15.69
CA ASP A 140 -10.74 10.07 16.64
C ASP A 140 -10.92 9.61 18.10
N ARG A 141 -11.52 8.43 18.32
CA ARG A 141 -11.70 7.85 19.66
C ARG A 141 -10.41 7.20 20.16
N LEU A 142 -9.71 6.47 19.28
CA LEU A 142 -8.45 5.79 19.61
C LEU A 142 -7.34 6.80 19.94
N LEU A 143 -7.21 7.85 19.12
CA LEU A 143 -6.25 8.93 19.31
C LEU A 143 -6.49 9.73 20.60
N LYS A 144 -7.75 9.98 20.95
CA LYS A 144 -8.11 10.59 22.25
C LYS A 144 -7.76 9.66 23.42
N LYS A 145 -7.96 8.35 23.26
CA LYS A 145 -7.67 7.35 24.31
C LYS A 145 -6.17 7.22 24.59
N PHE A 146 -5.33 7.25 23.56
CA PHE A 146 -3.87 7.16 23.72
C PHE A 146 -3.18 8.50 24.02
N ARG A 147 -3.91 9.62 24.15
CA ARG A 147 -3.35 10.99 24.36
C ARG A 147 -2.27 11.42 23.35
N LEU A 148 -2.09 10.67 22.26
CA LEU A 148 -1.11 10.95 21.19
C LEU A 148 -1.54 12.13 20.29
N TYR A 149 -2.74 12.69 20.51
CA TYR A 149 -3.31 13.70 19.64
C TYR A 149 -3.42 15.07 20.31
N LYS A 150 -2.52 15.98 19.93
CA LYS A 150 -2.68 17.41 20.17
C LYS A 150 -3.27 18.05 18.91
N LYS A 151 -4.59 18.19 18.85
CA LYS A 151 -5.29 18.91 17.77
C LYS A 151 -4.84 20.38 17.76
N LYS A 152 -3.85 20.74 16.96
CA LYS A 152 -3.54 22.15 16.73
C LYS A 152 -4.59 22.69 15.75
N LYS A 153 -5.56 23.41 16.31
CA LYS A 153 -6.61 24.11 15.55
C LYS A 153 -5.95 25.25 14.79
N TYR A 154 -5.61 25.02 13.52
CA TYR A 154 -5.25 26.12 12.62
C TYR A 154 -6.55 26.76 12.14
N SER A 155 -6.97 27.79 12.86
CA SER A 155 -7.92 28.77 12.37
C SER A 155 -7.34 29.38 11.10
N ALA A 156 -8.13 29.40 10.03
CA ALA A 156 -7.81 30.10 8.79
C ALA A 156 -7.40 31.55 9.09
N LEU A 157 -6.11 31.88 8.95
CA LEU A 157 -5.63 33.26 9.00
C LEU A 157 -4.32 33.40 8.20
N GLY A 158 -4.38 34.23 7.15
CA GLY A 158 -3.22 34.81 6.43
C GLY A 158 -2.55 33.84 5.45
N ASN A 159 -2.90 33.80 4.17
CA ASN A 159 -2.68 34.84 3.15
C ASN A 159 -1.27 35.43 3.17
N GLN A 160 -0.51 35.09 2.11
CA GLN A 160 0.66 35.78 1.53
C GLN A 160 1.58 36.61 2.44
N LYS A 161 2.82 36.12 2.64
CA LYS A 161 4.10 36.79 2.98
C LYS A 161 4.95 35.75 3.73
N SER A 162 6.18 35.38 3.40
CA SER A 162 7.27 36.08 2.74
C SER A 162 8.30 35.07 2.24
N ALA A 163 8.89 35.34 1.08
CA ALA A 163 10.25 34.94 0.77
C ALA A 163 11.22 35.53 1.80
N SER A 164 12.42 34.96 1.91
CA SER A 164 13.55 35.35 2.77
C SER A 164 13.41 34.98 4.25
N THR A 165 14.24 34.05 4.72
CA THR A 165 15.44 34.38 5.51
C THR A 165 16.29 33.12 5.65
N LEU A 166 17.45 33.12 5.00
CA LEU A 166 18.59 32.29 5.33
C LEU A 166 18.98 32.64 6.78
N SER A 167 18.98 31.67 7.69
CA SER A 167 19.82 31.76 8.90
C SER A 167 20.26 30.38 9.32
N SER A 168 21.56 30.17 9.15
CA SER A 168 22.39 29.21 9.86
C SER A 168 22.01 29.10 11.34
N ASN A 169 21.89 27.87 11.84
CA ASN A 169 22.64 27.55 13.04
C ASN A 169 22.99 26.06 13.11
N SER A 170 24.30 25.83 13.09
CA SER A 170 24.97 24.58 13.40
C SER A 170 24.71 24.22 14.86
N SER A 171 24.17 23.04 15.10
CA SER A 171 24.28 22.35 16.38
C SER A 171 24.41 20.86 16.07
N LYS A 172 25.66 20.40 16.09
CA LYS A 172 26.04 18.99 16.03
C LYS A 172 25.47 18.28 17.26
N GLY A 173 24.29 17.71 17.12
CA GLY A 173 23.67 16.80 18.08
C GLY A 173 23.67 15.40 17.49
N LEU A 174 24.24 14.45 18.22
CA LEU A 174 24.19 13.01 17.98
C LEU A 174 22.76 12.61 17.59
N HIS A 175 22.55 12.13 16.35
CA HIS A 175 21.26 11.62 15.88
C HIS A 175 20.92 10.32 16.63
N VAL A 176 20.50 10.46 17.89
CA VAL A 176 19.65 9.47 18.53
C VAL A 176 18.40 9.40 17.65
N PHE A 177 18.05 8.20 17.22
CA PHE A 177 16.84 7.89 16.46
C PHE A 177 15.60 8.44 17.21
N SER A 178 15.23 9.69 16.95
CA SER A 178 13.99 10.25 17.44
C SER A 178 12.89 9.75 16.53
N PHE A 179 12.03 8.89 17.07
CA PHE A 179 10.82 8.43 16.41
C PHE A 179 9.76 9.53 16.46
N ASP A 180 9.99 10.61 15.71
CA ASP A 180 9.03 11.71 15.58
C ASP A 180 8.12 11.48 14.38
N LEU A 181 7.02 10.76 14.63
CA LEU A 181 5.93 10.63 13.66
C LEU A 181 5.13 11.95 13.64
N ASP A 182 5.39 12.81 12.66
CA ASP A 182 4.61 14.04 12.48
C ASP A 182 3.22 13.72 11.88
N VAL A 183 2.30 13.31 12.76
CA VAL A 183 0.89 13.02 12.45
C VAL A 183 0.07 14.30 12.62
N GLY A 184 -0.64 14.74 11.58
CA GLY A 184 -1.56 15.86 11.72
C GLY A 184 -2.21 16.36 10.42
N SER A 185 -3.23 17.19 10.59
CA SER A 185 -4.04 17.72 9.51
C SER A 185 -3.43 19.02 8.95
N GLY A 186 -2.58 18.91 7.92
CA GLY A 186 -2.00 20.05 7.18
C GLY A 186 -1.72 19.69 5.71
N PRO A 187 -1.67 20.67 4.78
CA PRO A 187 -1.37 20.43 3.37
C PRO A 187 0.06 19.92 3.13
N ASP A 188 0.96 20.14 4.09
CA ASP A 188 2.40 19.87 3.99
C ASP A 188 2.85 18.67 4.86
N LYS A 189 1.90 17.87 5.38
CA LYS A 189 2.21 16.77 6.31
C LYS A 189 2.19 15.39 5.63
N ILE A 190 3.25 14.63 5.89
CA ILE A 190 3.52 13.24 5.43
C ILE A 190 2.30 12.34 5.73
N TYR A 191 1.82 12.37 6.96
CA TYR A 191 0.66 11.62 7.43
C TYR A 191 -0.59 12.50 7.51
N SER A 192 -1.05 12.96 6.34
CA SER A 192 -2.41 13.50 6.23
C SER A 192 -3.42 12.39 6.53
N ASP A 193 -4.51 12.74 7.23
CA ASP A 193 -5.62 11.84 7.56
C ASP A 193 -6.11 11.03 6.33
N ASN A 194 -6.07 11.65 5.15
CA ASN A 194 -6.44 11.04 3.88
C ASN A 194 -5.45 9.97 3.38
N ASN A 195 -4.16 10.09 3.69
CA ASN A 195 -3.13 9.14 3.26
C ASN A 195 -3.03 7.97 4.23
N MET A 196 -3.16 8.23 5.53
CA MET A 196 -3.26 7.17 6.54
C MET A 196 -4.49 6.30 6.34
N ALA A 197 -5.62 6.92 5.98
CA ALA A 197 -6.84 6.20 5.68
C ALA A 197 -6.68 5.22 4.51
N ARG A 198 -5.76 5.45 3.56
CA ARG A 198 -5.57 4.58 2.38
C ARG A 198 -4.93 3.25 2.71
N ILE A 199 -3.97 3.22 3.64
CA ILE A 199 -3.25 1.99 4.02
C ILE A 199 -4.21 0.83 4.31
N PRO A 200 -5.21 0.95 5.22
CA PRO A 200 -6.15 -0.15 5.46
C PRO A 200 -7.08 -0.44 4.27
N ILE A 201 -7.39 0.54 3.40
CA ILE A 201 -8.21 0.30 2.19
C ILE A 201 -7.53 -0.68 1.26
N TYR A 202 -6.26 -0.40 0.97
CA TYR A 202 -5.51 -1.13 -0.02
C TYR A 202 -5.04 -2.47 0.51
N ILE A 203 -4.69 -2.57 1.81
CA ILE A 203 -4.52 -3.88 2.48
C ILE A 203 -5.77 -4.73 2.29
N LEU A 204 -6.96 -4.16 2.54
CA LEU A 204 -8.20 -4.91 2.42
C LEU A 204 -8.54 -5.28 0.96
N ILE A 205 -8.21 -4.42 -0.02
CA ILE A 205 -8.30 -4.76 -1.44
C ILE A 205 -7.46 -6.00 -1.76
N GLY A 206 -6.18 -5.99 -1.38
CA GLY A 206 -5.27 -7.11 -1.60
C GLY A 206 -5.78 -8.38 -0.91
N TYR A 207 -6.19 -8.25 0.35
CA TYR A 207 -6.73 -9.36 1.13
C TYR A 207 -7.98 -9.98 0.51
N ILE A 208 -8.98 -9.16 0.13
CA ILE A 208 -10.21 -9.63 -0.50
C ILE A 208 -9.90 -10.33 -1.81
N SER A 209 -8.98 -9.78 -2.61
CA SER A 209 -8.64 -10.33 -3.93
C SER A 209 -8.05 -11.74 -3.84
N VAL A 210 -7.33 -12.06 -2.77
CA VAL A 210 -6.66 -13.36 -2.62
C VAL A 210 -7.42 -14.31 -1.71
N TYR A 211 -8.02 -13.83 -0.63
CA TYR A 211 -8.68 -14.70 0.34
C TYR A 211 -10.17 -14.86 0.04
N VAL A 212 -10.90 -13.78 -0.18
CA VAL A 212 -12.36 -13.81 -0.31
C VAL A 212 -12.79 -14.29 -1.70
N MET A 213 -12.07 -13.89 -2.76
CA MET A 213 -12.42 -14.26 -4.14
C MET A 213 -12.42 -15.77 -4.39
N PRO A 214 -11.40 -16.54 -3.97
CA PRO A 214 -11.44 -18.01 -4.11
C PRO A 214 -12.64 -18.66 -3.43
N TRP A 215 -13.00 -18.21 -2.22
CA TRP A 215 -14.18 -18.71 -1.51
C TRP A 215 -15.48 -18.36 -2.25
N LEU A 216 -15.58 -17.15 -2.77
CA LEU A 216 -16.74 -16.72 -3.55
C LEU A 216 -16.88 -17.53 -4.85
N PHE A 217 -15.77 -17.79 -5.55
CA PHE A 217 -15.76 -18.65 -6.73
C PHE A 217 -16.14 -20.09 -6.39
N PHE A 218 -15.60 -20.65 -5.31
CA PHE A 218 -15.98 -21.96 -4.80
C PHE A 218 -17.50 -22.07 -4.55
N TYR A 219 -18.12 -21.08 -3.90
CA TYR A 219 -19.57 -21.07 -3.68
C TYR A 219 -20.40 -20.88 -4.95
N LEU A 220 -19.86 -20.20 -5.96
CA LEU A 220 -20.52 -19.99 -7.25
C LEU A 220 -20.33 -21.17 -8.22
N GLY A 221 -19.47 -22.14 -7.88
CA GLY A 221 -19.07 -23.22 -8.79
C GLY A 221 -18.18 -22.73 -9.94
N VAL A 222 -17.36 -21.70 -9.69
CA VAL A 222 -16.44 -21.03 -10.62
C VAL A 222 -14.99 -21.09 -10.08
#